data_AF-S8D679-F1
#
_entry.id   AF-S8D679-F1
#
_cell.length_a   1.000
_cell.length_b   1.000
_cell.length_c   1.000
_cell.angle_alpha   90.00
_cell.angle_beta   90.00
_cell.angle_gamma   90.00
#
_symmetry.space_group_name_H-M   'P 1'
#
loop_
_entity.id
_entity.type
_entity.pdbx_description
1 polymer ?
#
loop_
_entity_poly.entity_id
_entity_poly.type
_entity_poly.pdbx_seq_one_letter_code
_entity_poly.pdbx_strand_id
1 'polypeptide(L)'
;CTVHQSLSGESAAVVKQAMVLAKRRGHAQVTPLHVATTMLSTSSAAGICTLRAACSQSNRHPLQCKALELCFNVSLNRLPTAPQHDPDNLSISNALVAAFKRAQAYQRR
;
A
#
# COMPACT_ATOMS: atom_id res chain seq x y z
N CYS A 1 -10.96 12.54 -8.77
CA CYS A 1 -9.75 11.73 -8.49
C CYS A 1 -9.29 10.97 -9.74
N THR A 2 -8.43 11.58 -10.56
CA THR A 2 -7.95 11.05 -11.85
C THR A 2 -6.88 9.95 -11.74
N VAL A 3 -6.34 9.69 -10.55
CA VAL A 3 -5.27 8.71 -10.34
C VAL A 3 -5.76 7.26 -10.48
N HIS A 4 -7.05 7.00 -10.25
CA HIS A 4 -7.63 5.67 -10.40
C HIS A 4 -7.81 5.22 -11.86
N GLN A 5 -7.81 6.15 -12.82
CA GLN A 5 -8.14 5.85 -14.23
C GLN A 5 -6.98 5.28 -15.06
N SER A 6 -5.81 5.08 -14.45
CA SER A 6 -4.60 4.62 -15.16
C SER A 6 -3.91 3.43 -14.47
N LEU A 7 -4.51 2.86 -13.41
CA LEU A 7 -3.93 1.71 -12.71
C LEU A 7 -4.36 0.42 -13.41
N SER A 8 -3.45 -0.56 -13.53
CA SER A 8 -3.86 -1.91 -13.93
C SER A 8 -4.90 -2.46 -12.96
N GLY A 9 -5.80 -3.33 -13.42
CA GLY A 9 -6.88 -3.88 -12.58
C GLY A 9 -6.37 -4.50 -11.27
N GLU A 10 -5.21 -5.15 -11.35
CA GLU A 10 -4.51 -5.75 -10.22
C GLU A 10 -3.94 -4.70 -9.24
N SER A 11 -3.33 -3.62 -9.76
CA SER A 11 -2.84 -2.52 -8.94
C SER A 11 -3.98 -1.81 -8.21
N ALA A 12 -5.12 -1.62 -8.89
CA ALA A 12 -6.33 -1.07 -8.28
C ALA A 12 -6.87 -1.98 -7.16
N ALA A 13 -6.74 -3.30 -7.28
CA ALA A 13 -7.13 -4.24 -6.23
C ALA A 13 -6.28 -4.05 -4.97
N VAL A 14 -4.95 -3.91 -5.10
CA VAL A 14 -4.05 -3.62 -3.97
C VAL A 14 -4.43 -2.30 -3.29
N VAL A 15 -4.73 -1.26 -4.06
CA VAL A 15 -5.15 0.03 -3.49
C VAL A 15 -6.47 -0.09 -2.73
N LYS A 16 -7.47 -0.79 -3.28
CA LYS A 16 -8.73 -1.06 -2.59
C LYS A 16 -8.51 -1.80 -1.26
N GLN A 17 -7.66 -2.82 -1.25
CA GLN A 17 -7.30 -3.54 -0.03
C GLN A 17 -6.57 -2.64 0.98
N ALA A 18 -5.69 -1.74 0.52
CA ALA A 18 -5.04 -0.75 1.37
C ALA A 18 -6.05 0.26 1.97
N MET A 19 -7.10 0.64 1.24
CA MET A 19 -8.20 1.46 1.77
C MET A 19 -8.95 0.72 2.88
N VAL A 20 -9.29 -0.55 2.67
CA VAL A 20 -9.93 -1.39 3.70
C VAL A 20 -9.04 -1.50 4.94
N LEU A 21 -7.72 -1.68 4.75
CA LEU A 21 -6.76 -1.71 5.84
C LEU A 21 -6.76 -0.39 6.64
N ALA A 22 -6.77 0.76 5.95
CA ALA A 22 -6.83 2.07 6.61
C ALA A 22 -8.12 2.24 7.43
N LYS A 23 -9.29 1.86 6.87
CA LYS A 23 -10.57 1.89 7.60
C LYS A 23 -10.54 1.02 8.85
N ARG A 24 -10.07 -0.23 8.72
CA ARG A 24 -9.99 -1.19 9.83
C ARG A 24 -9.07 -0.72 10.96
N ARG A 25 -8.08 0.12 10.65
CA ARG A 25 -7.15 0.71 11.61
C ARG A 25 -7.62 2.05 12.17
N GLY A 26 -8.73 2.61 11.70
CA GLY A 26 -9.23 3.92 12.13
C GLY A 26 -8.37 5.10 11.63
N HIS A 27 -7.68 4.92 10.50
CA HIS A 27 -6.89 5.97 9.87
C HIS A 27 -7.74 6.74 8.85
N ALA A 28 -7.80 8.06 8.96
CA ALA A 28 -8.55 8.92 8.01
C ALA A 28 -7.87 9.07 6.64
N GLN A 29 -6.64 8.59 6.49
CA GLN A 29 -5.86 8.77 5.27
C GLN A 29 -5.16 7.48 4.83
N VAL A 30 -5.27 7.20 3.54
CA VAL A 30 -4.54 6.13 2.87
C VAL A 30 -3.14 6.63 2.51
N THR A 31 -2.15 5.95 3.06
CA THR A 31 -0.72 6.29 2.92
C THR A 31 0.04 5.24 2.13
N PRO A 32 1.26 5.54 1.61
CA PRO A 32 2.09 4.54 0.95
C PRO A 32 2.38 3.32 1.84
N LEU A 33 2.41 3.51 3.16
CA LEU A 33 2.62 2.43 4.13
C LEU A 33 1.49 1.39 4.09
N HIS A 34 0.24 1.81 3.92
CA HIS A 34 -0.89 0.89 3.78
C HIS A 34 -0.74 0.05 2.50
N VAL A 35 -0.37 0.70 1.38
CA VAL A 35 -0.14 0.01 0.10
C VAL A 35 1.03 -0.97 0.21
N ALA A 36 2.16 -0.56 0.78
CA ALA A 36 3.32 -1.42 0.97
C ALA A 36 3.03 -2.62 1.87
N THR A 37 2.27 -2.43 2.96
CA THR A 37 1.83 -3.52 3.84
C THR A 37 0.94 -4.51 3.09
N THR A 38 -0.05 -4.01 2.35
CA THR A 38 -0.90 -4.86 1.51
C THR A 38 -0.08 -5.63 0.48
N MET A 39 0.84 -4.97 -0.23
CA MET A 39 1.72 -5.63 -1.21
C MET A 39 2.61 -6.70 -0.59
N LEU A 40 3.00 -6.57 0.67
CA LEU A 40 3.83 -7.54 1.38
C LEU A 40 3.00 -8.73 1.92
N SER A 41 1.73 -8.49 2.26
CA SER A 41 0.79 -9.50 2.78
C SER A 41 0.06 -10.29 1.68
N THR A 42 -0.10 -9.72 0.49
CA THR A 42 -0.72 -10.41 -0.65
C THR A 42 0.19 -11.51 -1.20
N SER A 43 -0.35 -12.71 -1.38
CA SER A 43 0.36 -13.84 -2.00
C SER A 43 0.51 -13.65 -3.51
N SER A 44 1.59 -14.16 -4.09
CA SER A 44 1.99 -13.97 -5.51
C SER A 44 1.06 -14.61 -6.55
N ALA A 45 -0.04 -15.25 -6.13
CA ALA A 45 -0.98 -15.94 -7.02
C ALA A 45 -1.75 -15.00 -7.97
N ALA A 46 -1.67 -13.68 -7.76
CA ALA A 46 -2.44 -12.69 -8.51
C ALA A 46 -1.61 -11.92 -9.58
N GLY A 47 -0.58 -12.52 -10.19
CA GLY A 47 0.14 -11.92 -11.33
C GLY A 47 1.04 -10.70 -11.00
N ILE A 48 0.89 -10.10 -9.82
CA ILE A 48 1.67 -8.95 -9.37
C ILE A 48 3.04 -9.41 -8.87
N CYS A 49 4.11 -8.76 -9.34
CA CYS A 49 5.41 -8.80 -8.67
C CYS A 49 5.28 -8.08 -7.32
N THR A 50 4.88 -8.82 -6.29
CA THR A 50 4.64 -8.30 -4.95
C THR A 50 5.94 -7.88 -4.28
N LEU A 51 5.85 -7.01 -3.26
CA LEU A 51 7.01 -6.62 -2.47
C LEU A 51 7.73 -7.84 -1.88
N ARG A 52 6.97 -8.89 -1.57
CA ARG A 52 7.47 -10.21 -1.14
C ARG A 52 8.29 -10.89 -2.23
N ALA A 53 7.76 -11.00 -3.45
CA ALA A 53 8.46 -11.60 -4.58
C ALA A 53 9.76 -10.84 -4.91
N ALA A 54 9.72 -9.51 -4.86
CA ALA A 54 10.89 -8.66 -5.07
C ALA A 54 11.96 -8.88 -3.97
N CYS A 55 11.55 -9.05 -2.71
CA CYS A 55 12.50 -9.36 -1.64
C CYS A 55 13.16 -10.74 -1.85
N SER A 56 12.40 -11.75 -2.26
CA SER A 56 12.95 -13.08 -2.59
C SER A 56 13.93 -13.02 -3.76
N GLN A 57 13.62 -12.27 -4.82
CA GLN A 57 14.52 -12.06 -5.96
C GLN A 57 15.80 -11.30 -5.59
N SER A 58 15.73 -10.43 -4.60
CA SER A 58 16.87 -9.62 -4.14
C SER A 58 17.86 -10.40 -3.26
N ASN A 59 17.79 -11.74 -3.20
CA ASN A 59 18.58 -12.59 -2.30
C ASN A 59 18.53 -12.13 -0.82
N ARG A 60 17.43 -11.48 -0.41
CA ARG A 60 17.27 -11.09 0.99
C ARG A 60 16.82 -12.28 1.83
N HIS A 61 17.38 -12.36 3.02
CA HIS A 61 17.03 -13.42 3.96
C HIS A 61 15.52 -13.38 4.28
N PRO A 62 14.79 -14.50 4.30
CA PRO A 62 13.34 -14.52 4.56
C PRO A 62 12.93 -13.78 5.85
N LEU A 63 13.80 -13.80 6.87
CA LEU A 63 13.60 -13.05 8.12
C LEU A 63 13.56 -11.53 7.92
N GLN A 64 14.28 -10.98 6.93
CA GLN A 64 14.24 -9.54 6.64
C GLN A 64 12.90 -9.14 6.04
N CYS A 65 12.29 -9.99 5.21
CA CYS A 65 10.92 -9.76 4.71
C CYS A 65 9.92 -9.74 5.86
N LYS A 66 10.09 -10.67 6.82
CA LYS A 66 9.23 -10.74 8.00
C LYS A 66 9.46 -9.55 8.95
N ALA A 67 10.70 -9.12 9.12
CA ALA A 67 11.04 -7.91 9.87
C ALA A 67 10.42 -6.67 9.21
N LEU A 68 10.44 -6.56 7.88
CA LEU A 68 9.81 -5.46 7.16
C LEU A 68 8.29 -5.42 7.41
N GLU A 69 7.64 -6.58 7.38
CA GLU A 69 6.21 -6.70 7.72
C GLU A 69 5.92 -6.23 9.14
N LEU A 70 6.77 -6.59 10.10
CA LEU A 70 6.66 -6.14 11.48
C LEU A 70 6.87 -4.61 11.59
N CYS A 71 7.92 -4.08 10.97
CA CYS A 71 8.24 -2.66 10.96
C CYS A 71 7.08 -1.83 10.37
N PHE A 72 6.46 -2.32 9.29
CA PHE A 72 5.30 -1.66 8.70
C PHE A 72 4.10 -1.66 9.63
N ASN A 73 3.79 -2.79 10.27
CA ASN A 73 2.70 -2.86 11.25
C ASN A 73 2.93 -1.95 12.46
N VAL A 74 4.15 -1.90 12.99
CA VAL A 74 4.52 -0.98 14.08
C VAL A 74 4.37 0.47 13.62
N SER A 75 4.80 0.80 12.41
CA SER A 75 4.67 2.13 11.86
C SER A 75 3.21 2.52 11.63
N LEU A 76 2.36 1.58 11.21
CA LEU A 76 0.91 1.79 11.10
C LEU A 76 0.30 2.09 12.47
N ASN A 77 0.70 1.39 13.53
CA ASN A 77 0.21 1.65 14.89
C ASN A 77 0.61 3.02 15.44
N ARG A 78 1.61 3.67 14.84
CA ARG A 78 2.07 5.01 15.23
C ARG A 78 1.37 6.14 14.46
N LEU A 79 0.59 5.82 13.44
CA LEU A 79 -0.13 6.84 12.68
C LEU A 79 -1.25 7.45 13.54
N PRO A 80 -1.58 8.74 13.33
CA PRO A 80 -2.71 9.35 14.01
C PRO A 80 -4.01 8.61 13.66
N THR A 81 -4.73 8.15 14.69
CA THR A 81 -6.08 7.63 14.55
C THR A 81 -7.07 8.79 14.63
N ALA A 82 -8.08 8.76 13.76
CA ALA A 82 -9.09 9.81 13.70
C ALA A 82 -10.45 9.19 14.05
N PRO A 83 -10.78 9.06 15.35
CA PRO A 83 -11.97 8.35 15.81
C PRO A 83 -13.29 9.04 15.42
N GLN A 84 -13.25 10.31 14.98
CA GLN A 84 -14.44 11.11 14.63
C GLN A 84 -14.60 11.36 13.13
N HIS A 85 -13.87 10.65 12.28
CA HIS A 85 -14.00 10.86 10.84
C HIS A 85 -15.10 9.99 10.25
N ASP A 86 -15.94 10.58 9.39
CA ASP A 86 -16.93 9.85 8.60
C ASP A 86 -16.24 8.71 7.84
N PRO A 87 -16.70 7.45 7.99
CA PRO A 87 -16.06 6.29 7.36
C PRO A 87 -16.05 6.34 5.83
N ASP A 88 -16.83 7.26 5.24
CA ASP A 88 -16.89 7.50 3.79
C ASP A 88 -15.90 8.53 3.27
N ASN A 89 -15.26 9.32 4.14
CA ASN A 89 -14.39 10.42 3.71
C ASN A 89 -12.89 10.08 3.79
N LEU A 90 -12.51 8.86 3.38
CA LEU A 90 -11.10 8.47 3.30
C LEU A 90 -10.33 9.32 2.29
N SER A 91 -9.37 10.11 2.78
CA SER A 91 -8.48 10.88 1.92
C SER A 91 -7.27 10.04 1.45
N ILE A 92 -6.68 10.42 0.31
CA ILE A 92 -5.41 9.86 -0.16
C ILE A 92 -4.28 10.84 0.21
N SER A 93 -3.21 10.33 0.82
CA SER A 93 -2.05 11.16 1.18
C SER A 93 -1.31 11.74 -0.03
N ASN A 94 -0.76 12.95 0.13
CA ASN A 94 0.07 13.58 -0.91
C ASN A 94 1.27 12.70 -1.31
N ALA A 95 1.86 12.00 -0.35
CA ALA A 95 2.95 11.06 -0.61
C ALA A 95 2.52 9.91 -1.52
N LEU A 96 1.29 9.39 -1.34
CA LEU A 96 0.74 8.33 -2.18
C LEU A 96 0.38 8.84 -3.58
N VAL A 97 -0.20 10.04 -3.68
CA VAL A 97 -0.42 10.70 -4.97
C VAL A 97 0.90 10.89 -5.73
N ALA A 98 1.95 11.35 -5.05
CA ALA A 98 3.28 11.51 -5.65
C ALA A 98 3.89 10.16 -6.08
N ALA A 99 3.70 9.10 -5.29
CA ALA A 99 4.14 7.76 -5.65
C ALA A 99 3.45 7.26 -6.93
N PHE A 100 2.13 7.43 -7.05
CA PHE A 100 1.40 7.07 -8.26
C PHE A 100 1.82 7.90 -9.48
N LYS A 101 2.04 9.21 -9.32
CA LYS A 101 2.56 10.05 -10.41
C LYS A 101 3.93 9.57 -10.89
N ARG A 102 4.82 9.20 -9.96
CA ARG A 102 6.13 8.61 -10.31
C ARG A 102 5.97 7.28 -11.03
N ALA A 103 5.12 6.38 -10.54
CA ALA A 103 4.85 5.09 -11.19
C ALA A 103 4.31 5.28 -12.62
N GLN A 104 3.39 6.22 -12.83
CA GLN A 104 2.86 6.54 -14.17
C GLN A 104 3.95 7.08 -15.11
N ALA A 105 4.88 7.89 -14.61
CA ALA A 105 6.00 8.37 -15.42
C ALA A 105 6.93 7.23 -15.86
N TYR A 106 7.12 6.19 -15.02
CA TYR A 106 7.88 5.00 -15.39
C TYR A 106 7.18 4.14 -16.45
N GLN A 107 5.85 4.06 -16.45
CA GLN A 107 5.10 3.28 -17.46
C GLN A 107 5.14 3.88 -18.88
N ARG A 108 5.51 5.16 -19.00
CA ARG A 108 5.60 5.86 -20.30
C ARG A 108 7.00 5.78 -20.93
N ARG A 109 7.98 5.25 -20.20
CA ARG A 109 9.36 5.04 -20.68
C ARG A 109 9.48 3.63 -21.24
#